data_AF-A0A9C9K0U2-F1
#
_entry.id   AF-A0A9C9K0U2-F1
#
_cell.length_a   1.000
_cell.length_b   1.000
_cell.length_c   1.000
_cell.angle_alpha   90.00
_cell.angle_beta   90.00
_cell.angle_gamma   90.00
#
_symmetry.space_group_name_H-M   'P 1'
#
loop_
_entity.id
_entity.type
_entity.pdbx_description
1 polymer ?
#
loop_
_entity_poly.entity_id
_entity_poly.type
_entity_poly.pdbx_seq_one_letter_code
_entity_poly.pdbx_strand_id
1 'polypeptide(L)'
;MIFVSKFRNILYYLFLVTVILFCLSCENHIIQRAAADYFLYKEGNWWRYLSADSDTAFVEVEAVDSVLQTECYPVDFDGELHYILHLPGSIKEYYKFTCNFSGIDYTIIESFVTRIELPLVIGNSWQDSLIDSLNVAGQWLKAEYRINGKVQDFSYEEAFDGDVYEIELYITEKFTSSDTTTTTETHLCEFYAPDIGLVRFYREGAEYVLLEYQLQ
;
A
#
# COMPACT_ATOMS: atom_id res chain seq x y z
N MET A 1 -11.22 62.23 -23.52
CA MET A 1 -10.82 61.54 -22.26
C MET A 1 -11.63 60.27 -21.95
N ILE A 2 -12.78 60.03 -22.59
CA ILE A 2 -13.63 58.82 -22.35
C ILE A 2 -13.08 57.56 -23.05
N PHE A 3 -12.33 57.70 -24.13
CA PHE A 3 -11.82 56.57 -24.93
C PHE A 3 -10.71 55.76 -24.24
N VAL A 4 -9.85 56.42 -23.45
CA VAL A 4 -8.73 55.78 -22.75
C VAL A 4 -9.23 54.90 -21.59
N SER A 5 -10.33 55.28 -20.94
CA SER A 5 -10.92 54.52 -19.83
C SER A 5 -11.56 53.20 -20.30
N LYS A 6 -12.23 53.20 -21.47
CA LYS A 6 -12.81 51.97 -22.04
C LYS A 6 -11.75 50.96 -22.46
N PHE A 7 -10.64 51.43 -23.03
CA PHE A 7 -9.55 50.55 -23.47
C PHE A 7 -8.84 49.88 -22.28
N ARG A 8 -8.68 50.60 -21.17
CA ARG A 8 -8.07 50.08 -19.93
C ARG A 8 -8.93 48.99 -19.28
N ASN A 9 -10.26 49.13 -19.32
CA ASN A 9 -11.17 48.12 -18.81
C ASN A 9 -11.15 46.85 -19.66
N ILE A 10 -11.11 46.97 -20.99
CA ILE A 10 -11.01 45.81 -21.90
C ILE A 10 -9.72 45.03 -21.64
N LEU A 11 -8.58 45.72 -21.47
CA LEU A 11 -7.31 45.07 -21.17
C LEU A 11 -7.33 44.33 -19.81
N TYR A 12 -8.01 44.89 -18.81
CA TYR A 12 -8.17 44.27 -17.49
C TYR A 12 -9.05 43.01 -17.54
N TYR A 13 -10.15 43.04 -18.29
CA TYR A 13 -10.98 41.85 -18.50
C TYR A 13 -10.24 40.76 -19.28
N LEU A 14 -9.46 41.13 -20.30
CA LEU A 14 -8.64 40.19 -21.05
C LEU A 14 -7.58 39.53 -20.15
N PHE A 15 -6.91 40.30 -19.30
CA PHE A 15 -5.95 39.78 -18.33
C PHE A 15 -6.63 38.83 -17.32
N LEU A 16 -7.78 39.21 -16.77
CA LEU A 16 -8.53 38.38 -15.83
C LEU A 16 -8.97 37.06 -16.46
N VAL A 17 -9.50 37.10 -17.69
CA VAL A 17 -9.91 35.89 -18.44
C VAL A 17 -8.70 35.01 -18.73
N THR A 18 -7.54 35.60 -19.06
CA THR A 18 -6.31 34.84 -19.31
C THR A 18 -5.81 34.16 -18.03
N VAL A 19 -5.85 34.84 -16.88
CA VAL A 19 -5.50 34.25 -15.57
C VAL A 19 -6.47 33.12 -15.20
N ILE A 20 -7.77 33.30 -15.42
CA ILE A 20 -8.78 32.25 -15.17
C ILE A 20 -8.56 31.05 -16.10
N LEU A 21 -8.29 31.27 -17.39
CA LEU A 21 -7.98 30.20 -18.34
C LEU A 21 -6.67 29.48 -18.00
N PHE A 22 -5.66 30.19 -17.48
CA PHE A 22 -4.41 29.61 -17.01
C PHE A 22 -4.60 28.77 -15.75
N CYS A 23 -5.50 29.18 -14.84
CA CYS A 23 -5.89 28.36 -13.68
C CYS A 23 -6.71 27.12 -14.07
N LEU A 24 -7.42 27.16 -15.19
CA LEU A 24 -8.22 26.03 -15.70
C LEU A 24 -7.44 25.10 -16.63
N SER A 25 -6.28 25.51 -17.17
CA SER A 25 -5.45 24.67 -18.06
C SER A 25 -4.35 23.89 -17.34
N CYS A 26 -4.24 24.01 -16.01
CA CYS A 26 -3.57 22.97 -15.23
C CYS A 26 -4.58 21.83 -15.11
N GLU A 27 -4.33 20.72 -15.82
CA GLU A 27 -4.94 19.42 -15.55
C GLU A 27 -4.63 19.06 -14.08
N ASN A 28 -5.49 19.52 -13.19
CA ASN A 28 -5.28 19.45 -11.77
C ASN A 28 -5.84 18.11 -11.28
N HIS A 29 -5.19 17.03 -11.70
CA HIS A 29 -5.45 15.69 -11.17
C HIS A 29 -5.24 15.62 -9.64
N ILE A 30 -4.71 16.68 -9.00
CA ILE A 30 -4.56 16.81 -7.55
C ILE A 30 -5.86 16.51 -6.78
N ILE A 31 -7.02 16.95 -7.26
CA ILE A 31 -8.30 16.70 -6.57
C ILE A 31 -8.73 15.23 -6.75
N GLN A 32 -8.52 14.66 -7.94
CA GLN A 32 -8.80 13.25 -8.24
C GLN A 32 -7.88 12.33 -7.41
N ARG A 33 -6.59 12.66 -7.30
CA ARG A 33 -5.59 11.95 -6.47
C ARG A 33 -5.98 11.85 -5.00
N ALA A 34 -6.58 12.90 -4.45
CA ALA A 34 -6.96 12.95 -3.04
C ALA A 34 -8.30 12.26 -2.74
N ALA A 35 -9.09 11.96 -3.77
CA ALA A 35 -10.45 11.43 -3.63
C ALA A 35 -10.61 9.98 -4.08
N ALA A 36 -9.70 9.47 -4.94
CA ALA A 36 -9.74 8.09 -5.40
C ALA A 36 -9.32 7.10 -4.31
N ASP A 37 -9.94 5.93 -4.31
CA ASP A 37 -9.58 4.85 -3.40
C ASP A 37 -8.60 3.89 -4.07
N TYR A 38 -7.40 3.79 -3.54
CA TYR A 38 -6.34 2.91 -4.03
C TYR A 38 -6.36 1.54 -3.33
N PHE A 39 -7.25 1.32 -2.36
CA PHE A 39 -7.25 0.18 -1.45
C PHE A 39 -8.67 -0.35 -1.22
N LEU A 40 -9.20 -1.01 -2.25
CA LEU A 40 -10.58 -1.48 -2.32
C LEU A 40 -10.81 -2.81 -1.57
N TYR A 41 -10.65 -2.81 -0.25
CA TYR A 41 -10.86 -3.98 0.60
C TYR A 41 -12.35 -4.24 0.90
N LYS A 42 -13.13 -4.58 -0.12
CA LYS A 42 -14.54 -4.97 0.02
C LYS A 42 -14.70 -6.45 -0.33
N GLU A 43 -15.44 -7.18 0.50
CA GLU A 43 -15.74 -8.60 0.31
C GLU A 43 -16.18 -8.91 -1.13
N GLY A 44 -15.58 -9.94 -1.72
CA GLY A 44 -15.86 -10.41 -3.06
C GLY A 44 -15.21 -9.59 -4.18
N ASN A 45 -14.41 -8.57 -3.85
CA ASN A 45 -13.45 -7.99 -4.78
C ASN A 45 -12.30 -8.98 -5.01
N TRP A 46 -11.85 -9.09 -6.26
CA TRP A 46 -10.71 -9.96 -6.59
C TRP A 46 -9.93 -9.44 -7.79
N TRP A 47 -8.67 -9.89 -7.87
CA TRP A 47 -7.71 -9.59 -8.92
C TRP A 47 -6.97 -10.85 -9.35
N ARG A 48 -6.71 -10.99 -10.63
CA ARG A 48 -5.86 -12.04 -11.19
C ARG A 48 -4.70 -11.41 -11.95
N TYR A 49 -3.51 -11.90 -11.70
CA TYR A 49 -2.27 -11.41 -12.28
C TYR A 49 -1.60 -12.49 -13.13
N LEU A 50 -0.79 -12.06 -14.09
CA LEU A 50 -0.01 -12.94 -14.95
C LEU A 50 1.45 -12.49 -14.95
N SER A 51 2.36 -13.45 -14.78
CA SER A 51 3.78 -13.22 -14.98
C SER A 51 4.22 -13.50 -16.42
N ALA A 52 5.40 -13.03 -16.80
CA ALA A 52 5.98 -13.29 -18.12
C ALA A 52 6.14 -14.80 -18.42
N ASP A 53 6.35 -15.61 -17.38
CA ASP A 53 6.52 -17.07 -17.48
C ASP A 53 5.18 -17.83 -17.46
N SER A 54 4.05 -17.12 -17.59
CA SER A 54 2.69 -17.67 -17.56
C SER A 54 2.27 -18.25 -16.20
N ASP A 55 2.93 -17.85 -15.13
CA ASP A 55 2.45 -18.11 -13.77
C ASP A 55 1.34 -17.11 -13.41
N THR A 56 0.38 -17.56 -12.59
CA THR A 56 -0.79 -16.76 -12.23
C THR A 56 -0.87 -16.59 -10.73
N ALA A 57 -1.08 -15.35 -10.30
CA ALA A 57 -1.42 -15.04 -8.92
C ALA A 57 -2.90 -14.62 -8.83
N PHE A 58 -3.58 -15.04 -7.77
CA PHE A 58 -4.96 -14.69 -7.47
C PHE A 58 -5.06 -14.04 -6.10
N VAL A 59 -5.77 -12.91 -6.04
CA VAL A 59 -6.00 -12.15 -4.82
C VAL A 59 -7.49 -11.91 -4.65
N GLU A 60 -8.05 -12.27 -3.49
CA GLU A 60 -9.47 -12.09 -3.18
C GLU A 60 -9.64 -11.50 -1.79
N VAL A 61 -10.62 -10.60 -1.64
CA VAL A 61 -11.03 -10.08 -0.33
C VAL A 61 -12.15 -10.95 0.21
N GLU A 62 -11.92 -11.60 1.34
CA GLU A 62 -12.91 -12.44 2.00
C GLU A 62 -13.89 -11.60 2.84
N ALA A 63 -14.86 -12.29 3.45
CA ALA A 63 -15.77 -11.69 4.42
C ALA A 63 -14.99 -11.12 5.63
N VAL A 64 -15.47 -10.00 6.16
CA VAL A 64 -14.87 -9.34 7.33
C VAL A 64 -14.70 -10.32 8.48
N ASP A 65 -13.51 -10.32 9.07
CA ASP A 65 -13.15 -11.13 10.24
C ASP A 65 -12.66 -10.23 11.38
N SER A 66 -12.32 -10.82 12.54
CA SER A 66 -11.78 -10.11 13.68
C SER A 66 -10.49 -10.75 14.19
N VAL A 67 -9.42 -9.95 14.23
CA VAL A 67 -8.12 -10.34 14.79
C VAL A 67 -7.79 -9.38 15.93
N LEU A 68 -7.36 -9.91 17.08
CA LEU A 68 -7.10 -9.13 18.29
C LEU A 68 -8.28 -8.20 18.67
N GLN A 69 -9.52 -8.70 18.53
CA GLN A 69 -10.76 -7.95 18.79
C GLN A 69 -10.97 -6.72 17.90
N THR A 70 -10.27 -6.64 16.76
CA THR A 70 -10.39 -5.56 15.78
C THR A 70 -10.92 -6.15 14.47
N GLU A 71 -11.99 -5.56 13.92
CA GLU A 71 -12.52 -5.94 12.61
C GLU A 71 -11.52 -5.61 11.51
N CYS A 72 -11.26 -6.56 10.62
CA CYS A 72 -10.29 -6.46 9.53
C CYS A 72 -10.80 -7.17 8.27
N TYR A 73 -10.20 -6.83 7.13
CA TYR A 73 -10.46 -7.46 5.86
C TYR A 73 -9.41 -8.55 5.61
N PRO A 74 -9.78 -9.85 5.60
CA PRO A 74 -8.88 -10.89 5.15
C PRO A 74 -8.71 -10.77 3.63
N VAL A 75 -7.46 -10.79 3.19
CA VAL A 75 -7.07 -10.77 1.78
C VAL A 75 -6.30 -12.05 1.54
N ASP A 76 -6.92 -12.98 0.80
CA ASP A 76 -6.26 -14.20 0.36
C ASP A 76 -5.36 -13.88 -0.83
N PHE A 77 -4.06 -14.11 -0.68
CA PHE A 77 -3.07 -13.98 -1.73
C PHE A 77 -2.48 -15.35 -2.04
N ASP A 78 -2.95 -16.00 -3.10
CA ASP A 78 -2.53 -17.36 -3.51
C ASP A 78 -2.64 -18.44 -2.41
N GLY A 79 -3.64 -18.34 -1.54
CA GLY A 79 -3.85 -19.23 -0.40
C GLY A 79 -3.18 -18.76 0.90
N GLU A 80 -2.49 -17.63 0.89
CA GLU A 80 -1.93 -16.98 2.07
C GLU A 80 -2.83 -15.82 2.53
N LEU A 81 -3.41 -15.96 3.73
CA LEU A 81 -4.30 -14.94 4.29
C LEU A 81 -3.52 -13.80 4.96
N HIS A 82 -3.74 -12.59 4.46
CA HIS A 82 -3.27 -11.34 5.03
C HIS A 82 -4.45 -10.58 5.65
N TYR A 83 -4.35 -10.19 6.92
CA TYR A 83 -5.44 -9.45 7.58
C TYR A 83 -5.15 -7.95 7.57
N ILE A 84 -6.00 -7.18 6.90
CA ILE A 84 -5.77 -5.77 6.61
C ILE A 84 -6.76 -4.87 7.37
N LEU A 85 -6.24 -3.79 7.96
CA LEU A 85 -7.04 -2.67 8.45
C LEU A 85 -6.89 -1.49 7.50
N HIS A 86 -8.01 -1.02 6.97
CA HIS A 86 -8.07 0.22 6.21
C HIS A 86 -8.45 1.36 7.15
N LEU A 87 -7.47 2.21 7.50
CA LEU A 87 -7.68 3.42 8.31
C LEU A 87 -7.47 4.67 7.44
N PRO A 88 -8.07 5.83 7.79
CA PRO A 88 -7.99 7.03 6.96
C PRO A 88 -6.57 7.56 6.64
N GLY A 89 -5.57 7.19 7.43
CA GLY A 89 -4.17 7.60 7.24
C GLY A 89 -3.19 6.44 7.04
N SER A 90 -3.67 5.20 7.00
CA SER A 90 -2.78 4.05 6.86
C SER A 90 -3.53 2.77 6.51
N ILE A 91 -2.89 1.93 5.70
CA ILE A 91 -3.20 0.51 5.62
C ILE A 91 -2.31 -0.20 6.63
N LYS A 92 -2.93 -0.94 7.56
CA LYS A 92 -2.20 -1.80 8.51
C LYS A 92 -2.39 -3.26 8.16
N GLU A 93 -1.38 -4.04 8.42
CA GLU A 93 -1.39 -5.48 8.21
C GLU A 93 -1.13 -6.18 9.54
N TYR A 94 -1.87 -7.26 9.81
CA TYR A 94 -1.62 -8.11 10.95
C TYR A 94 -0.34 -8.91 10.73
N TYR A 95 0.58 -8.80 11.67
CA TYR A 95 1.81 -9.58 11.68
C TYR A 95 1.83 -10.49 12.91
N LYS A 96 2.19 -11.76 12.68
CA LYS A 96 2.36 -12.76 13.73
C LYS A 96 3.65 -13.52 13.51
N PHE A 97 4.51 -13.54 14.52
CA PHE A 97 5.70 -14.39 14.54
C PHE A 97 5.55 -15.48 15.59
N THR A 98 5.57 -16.73 15.13
CA THR A 98 5.60 -17.91 15.99
C THR A 98 6.93 -18.64 15.84
N CYS A 99 7.37 -19.29 16.92
CA CYS A 99 8.48 -20.23 16.87
C CYS A 99 8.03 -21.59 17.41
N ASN A 100 8.40 -22.66 16.73
CA ASN A 100 8.23 -24.01 17.27
C ASN A 100 9.38 -24.31 18.24
N PHE A 101 9.02 -24.60 19.49
CA PHE A 101 9.98 -25.06 20.50
C PHE A 101 9.50 -26.40 21.08
N SER A 102 10.25 -27.46 20.82
CA SER A 102 9.93 -28.83 21.27
C SER A 102 8.54 -29.32 20.82
N GLY A 103 8.12 -28.99 19.59
CA GLY A 103 6.83 -29.41 19.04
C GLY A 103 5.63 -28.57 19.46
N ILE A 104 5.84 -27.47 20.18
CA ILE A 104 4.79 -26.51 20.57
C ILE A 104 5.12 -25.16 19.93
N ASP A 105 4.12 -24.53 19.31
CA ASP A 105 4.27 -23.18 18.75
C ASP A 105 4.04 -22.13 19.84
N TYR A 106 5.00 -21.23 19.98
CA TYR A 106 4.92 -20.08 20.86
C TYR A 106 4.85 -18.81 20.01
N THR A 107 3.84 -17.98 20.27
CA THR A 107 3.74 -16.66 19.64
C THR A 107 4.61 -15.68 20.40
N ILE A 108 5.57 -15.08 19.72
CA ILE A 108 6.46 -14.06 20.32
C ILE A 108 5.94 -12.67 20.01
N ILE A 109 5.50 -12.44 18.77
CA ILE A 109 4.95 -11.15 18.31
C ILE A 109 3.58 -11.41 17.69
N GLU A 110 2.60 -10.60 18.06
CA GLU A 110 1.32 -10.47 17.35
C GLU A 110 0.81 -9.03 17.45
N SER A 111 0.65 -8.33 16.32
CA SER A 111 0.08 -6.98 16.29
C SER A 111 -0.23 -6.51 14.87
N PHE A 112 -0.92 -5.37 14.74
CA PHE A 112 -1.08 -4.68 13.48
C PHE A 112 0.03 -3.65 13.27
N VAL A 113 0.75 -3.77 12.16
CA VAL A 113 1.83 -2.86 11.74
C VAL A 113 1.38 -1.99 10.58
N THR A 114 1.91 -0.77 10.50
CA THR A 114 1.67 0.12 9.36
C THR A 114 2.36 -0.45 8.12
N ARG A 115 1.56 -1.02 7.21
CA ARG A 115 2.05 -1.53 5.93
C ARG A 115 2.29 -0.39 4.97
N ILE A 116 1.29 0.47 4.77
CA ILE A 116 1.33 1.62 3.86
C ILE A 116 0.77 2.85 4.57
N GLU A 117 1.48 3.98 4.54
CA GLU A 117 0.98 5.26 5.04
C GLU A 117 0.21 6.01 3.94
N LEU A 118 -0.93 6.59 4.30
CA LEU A 118 -1.81 7.35 3.40
C LEU A 118 -1.82 8.84 3.79
N PRO A 119 -2.03 9.75 2.83
CA PRO A 119 -2.25 9.53 1.40
C PRO A 119 -0.96 9.17 0.63
N LEU A 120 -1.13 8.59 -0.57
CA LEU A 120 0.00 8.31 -1.47
C LEU A 120 0.54 9.63 -2.04
N VAL A 121 1.73 10.03 -1.58
CA VAL A 121 2.42 11.24 -2.00
C VAL A 121 3.88 10.89 -2.28
N ILE A 122 4.39 11.24 -3.47
CA ILE A 122 5.79 10.99 -3.83
C ILE A 122 6.74 11.46 -2.73
N GLY A 123 7.68 10.59 -2.38
CA GLY A 123 8.72 10.87 -1.38
C GLY A 123 8.24 10.71 0.06
N ASN A 124 6.96 10.43 0.30
CA ASN A 124 6.51 10.00 1.61
C ASN A 124 7.21 8.70 1.99
N SER A 125 7.69 8.61 3.22
CA SER A 125 8.40 7.44 3.74
C SER A 125 8.04 7.23 5.20
N TRP A 126 7.84 5.98 5.58
CA TRP A 126 7.46 5.59 6.93
C TRP A 126 8.28 4.40 7.42
N GLN A 127 8.22 4.19 8.73
CA GLN A 127 8.82 3.04 9.39
C GLN A 127 7.89 2.60 10.52
N ASP A 128 7.73 1.28 10.65
CA ASP A 128 7.08 0.67 11.80
C ASP A 128 7.89 -0.55 12.27
N SER A 129 7.74 -0.93 13.54
CA SER A 129 8.47 -2.06 14.10
C SER A 129 7.77 -2.70 15.29
N LEU A 130 7.90 -4.02 15.39
CA LEU A 130 7.51 -4.80 16.54
C LEU A 130 8.73 -5.51 17.11
N ILE A 131 8.92 -5.44 18.43
CA ILE A 131 10.02 -6.12 19.12
C ILE A 131 9.47 -6.69 20.40
N ASP A 132 9.60 -8.00 20.57
CA ASP A 132 9.20 -8.66 21.81
C ASP A 132 10.10 -9.87 22.12
N SER A 133 9.97 -10.40 23.33
CA SER A 133 10.71 -11.56 23.78
C SER A 133 9.90 -12.42 24.75
N LEU A 134 10.12 -13.72 24.68
CA LEU A 134 9.46 -14.72 25.51
C LEU A 134 10.52 -15.63 26.15
N ASN A 135 10.33 -15.98 27.43
CA ASN A 135 11.15 -17.01 28.07
C ASN A 135 10.45 -18.38 27.94
N VAL A 136 11.08 -19.32 27.25
CA VAL A 136 10.60 -20.69 27.06
C VAL A 136 11.63 -21.65 27.62
N ALA A 137 11.25 -22.46 28.60
CA ALA A 137 12.13 -23.44 29.24
C ALA A 137 13.48 -22.86 29.74
N GLY A 138 13.48 -21.60 30.21
CA GLY A 138 14.68 -20.92 30.70
C GLY A 138 15.53 -20.25 29.61
N GLN A 139 15.17 -20.39 28.33
CA GLN A 139 15.81 -19.70 27.21
C GLN A 139 15.00 -18.47 26.80
N TRP A 140 15.68 -17.34 26.59
CA TRP A 140 15.06 -16.15 26.03
C TRP A 140 15.04 -16.24 24.50
N LEU A 141 13.85 -16.16 23.94
CA LEU A 141 13.60 -16.05 22.51
C LEU A 141 13.19 -14.61 22.24
N LYS A 142 13.86 -13.95 21.31
CA LYS A 142 13.58 -12.57 20.91
C LYS A 142 13.25 -12.53 19.43
N ALA A 143 12.19 -11.83 19.08
CA ALA A 143 11.83 -11.55 17.69
C ALA A 143 11.78 -10.03 17.47
N GLU A 144 12.02 -9.64 16.24
CA GLU A 144 11.99 -8.26 15.79
C GLU A 144 11.51 -8.23 14.35
N TYR A 145 10.48 -7.44 14.09
CA TYR A 145 9.95 -7.16 12.77
C TYR A 145 10.10 -5.67 12.52
N ARG A 146 10.63 -5.30 11.36
CA ARG A 146 10.71 -3.91 10.90
C ARG A 146 10.21 -3.83 9.48
N ILE A 147 9.41 -2.81 9.20
CA ILE A 147 9.02 -2.45 7.84
C ILE A 147 9.39 -0.99 7.62
N ASN A 148 10.02 -0.72 6.48
CA ASN A 148 10.25 0.63 5.97
C ASN A 148 9.55 0.71 4.63
N GLY A 149 8.74 1.75 4.43
CA GLY A 149 8.07 1.94 3.16
C GLY A 149 8.29 3.32 2.60
N LYS A 150 8.19 3.43 1.28
CA LYS A 150 8.34 4.69 0.56
C LYS A 150 7.45 4.70 -0.67
N VAL A 151 6.73 5.80 -0.87
CA VAL A 151 6.11 6.11 -2.16
C VAL A 151 7.21 6.65 -3.07
N GLN A 152 7.63 5.82 -4.02
CA GLN A 152 8.83 6.05 -4.82
C GLN A 152 8.55 7.03 -5.96
N ASP A 153 7.52 6.78 -6.75
CA ASP A 153 7.13 7.58 -7.91
C ASP A 153 5.64 7.39 -8.25
N PHE A 154 5.15 8.08 -9.28
CA PHE A 154 3.91 7.71 -9.97
C PHE A 154 4.02 7.97 -11.48
N SER A 155 3.22 7.24 -12.25
CA SER A 155 3.01 7.52 -13.67
C SER A 155 1.55 7.41 -14.05
N TYR A 156 1.09 8.31 -14.92
CA TYR A 156 -0.24 8.20 -15.52
C TYR A 156 -0.26 7.02 -16.50
N GLU A 157 -1.20 6.10 -16.32
CA GLU A 157 -1.39 4.95 -17.21
C GLU A 157 -2.79 4.98 -17.82
N GLU A 158 -2.86 5.13 -19.15
CA GLU A 158 -4.14 5.19 -19.89
C GLU A 158 -5.02 3.96 -19.67
N ALA A 159 -4.42 2.79 -19.42
CA ALA A 159 -5.15 1.54 -19.16
C ALA A 159 -6.02 1.62 -17.90
N PHE A 160 -5.68 2.51 -16.97
CA PHE A 160 -6.36 2.68 -15.69
C PHE A 160 -6.98 4.08 -15.53
N ASP A 161 -6.86 4.94 -16.56
CA ASP A 161 -7.34 6.33 -16.54
C ASP A 161 -6.91 7.11 -15.29
N GLY A 162 -5.68 6.90 -14.84
CA GLY A 162 -5.23 7.44 -13.55
C GLY A 162 -3.74 7.31 -13.25
N ASP A 163 -3.34 7.99 -12.18
CA ASP A 163 -1.96 7.97 -11.66
C ASP A 163 -1.73 6.68 -10.87
N VAL A 164 -0.82 5.83 -11.37
CA VAL A 164 -0.37 4.61 -10.73
C VAL A 164 0.83 4.92 -9.84
N TYR A 165 0.70 4.70 -8.54
CA TYR A 165 1.76 4.95 -7.56
C TYR A 165 2.63 3.71 -7.36
N GLU A 166 3.95 3.90 -7.38
CA GLU A 166 4.94 2.89 -7.03
C GLU A 166 5.31 2.99 -5.55
N ILE A 167 5.24 1.86 -4.86
CA ILE A 167 5.56 1.74 -3.43
C ILE A 167 6.65 0.68 -3.26
N GLU A 168 7.76 1.07 -2.61
CA GLU A 168 8.81 0.15 -2.18
C GLU A 168 8.65 -0.16 -0.69
N LEU A 169 8.71 -1.44 -0.32
CA LEU A 169 8.70 -1.92 1.06
C LEU A 169 9.95 -2.76 1.33
N TYR A 170 10.65 -2.42 2.40
CA TYR A 170 11.82 -3.14 2.91
C TYR A 170 11.49 -3.70 4.28
N ILE A 171 11.34 -5.01 4.36
CA ILE A 171 10.97 -5.75 5.56
C ILE A 171 12.22 -6.46 6.09
N THR A 172 12.47 -6.34 7.38
CA THR A 172 13.51 -7.07 8.10
C THR A 172 12.90 -7.84 9.25
N GLU A 173 13.05 -9.16 9.22
CA GLU A 173 12.65 -10.06 10.28
C GLU A 173 13.90 -10.62 10.94
N LYS A 174 14.00 -10.47 12.26
CA LYS A 174 15.13 -10.95 13.04
C LYS A 174 14.64 -11.79 14.19
N PHE A 175 15.18 -13.00 14.30
CA PHE A 175 14.94 -13.88 15.42
C PHE A 175 16.27 -14.20 16.12
N THR A 176 16.25 -14.23 17.44
CA THR A 176 17.42 -14.51 18.28
C THR A 176 17.02 -15.47 19.39
N SER A 177 17.72 -16.60 19.47
CA SER A 177 17.66 -17.54 20.59
C SER A 177 19.04 -17.63 21.27
N SER A 178 19.19 -18.54 22.24
CA SER A 178 20.50 -18.79 22.86
C SER A 178 21.54 -19.33 21.87
N ASP A 179 21.08 -20.02 20.83
CA ASP A 179 21.95 -20.84 19.98
C ASP A 179 22.13 -20.23 18.59
N THR A 180 21.17 -19.43 18.14
CA THR A 180 21.16 -18.88 16.78
C THR A 180 20.57 -17.48 16.71
N THR A 181 20.97 -16.75 15.67
CA THR A 181 20.30 -15.54 15.23
C THR A 181 20.07 -15.67 13.73
N THR A 182 18.82 -15.54 13.31
CA THR A 182 18.43 -15.51 11.90
C THR A 182 17.95 -14.11 11.55
N THR A 183 18.24 -13.67 10.33
CA THR A 183 17.75 -12.41 9.80
C THR A 183 17.35 -12.62 8.35
N THR A 184 16.11 -12.27 8.04
CA THR A 184 15.52 -12.33 6.70
C THR A 184 15.24 -10.90 6.26
N GLU A 185 15.63 -10.57 5.04
CA GLU A 185 15.36 -9.28 4.42
C GLU A 185 14.52 -9.52 3.16
N THR A 186 13.37 -8.86 3.09
CA THR A 186 12.43 -8.97 1.97
C THR A 186 12.23 -7.58 1.37
N HIS A 187 12.34 -7.49 0.05
CA HIS A 187 12.06 -6.28 -0.71
C HIS A 187 10.84 -6.51 -1.60
N LEU A 188 9.82 -5.66 -1.46
CA LEU A 188 8.60 -5.67 -2.27
C LEU A 188 8.49 -4.36 -3.03
N CYS A 189 8.03 -4.46 -4.27
CA CYS A 189 7.71 -3.31 -5.11
C CYS A 189 6.29 -3.52 -5.64
N GLU A 190 5.38 -2.61 -5.31
CA GLU A 190 3.94 -2.70 -5.56
C GLU A 190 3.45 -1.44 -6.26
N PHE A 191 2.49 -1.59 -7.18
CA PHE A 191 1.94 -0.50 -7.97
C PHE A 191 0.43 -0.43 -7.79
N TYR A 192 -0.08 0.74 -7.43
CA TYR A 192 -1.49 0.93 -7.11
C TYR A 192 -2.15 1.95 -8.03
N ALA A 193 -3.25 1.56 -8.66
CA ALA A 193 -4.08 2.41 -9.50
C ALA A 193 -5.36 2.85 -8.79
N PRO A 194 -5.87 4.06 -9.09
CA PRO A 194 -7.08 4.58 -8.46
C PRO A 194 -8.30 3.73 -8.84
N ASP A 195 -9.18 3.48 -7.88
CA ASP A 195 -10.43 2.73 -8.05
C ASP A 195 -10.26 1.31 -8.62
N ILE A 196 -9.03 0.77 -8.58
CA ILE A 196 -8.68 -0.58 -9.01
C ILE A 196 -7.88 -1.29 -7.91
N GLY A 197 -6.91 -0.62 -7.30
CA GLY A 197 -6.04 -1.24 -6.30
C GLY A 197 -4.70 -1.70 -6.87
N LEU A 198 -4.21 -2.84 -6.40
CA LEU A 198 -2.92 -3.39 -6.83
C LEU A 198 -2.99 -3.78 -8.32
N VAL A 199 -2.16 -3.17 -9.16
CA VAL A 199 -2.12 -3.44 -10.61
C VAL A 199 -0.84 -4.13 -11.05
N ARG A 200 0.21 -4.07 -10.22
CA ARG A 200 1.49 -4.72 -10.51
C ARG A 200 2.26 -4.95 -9.23
N PHE A 201 3.02 -6.03 -9.17
CA PHE A 201 3.97 -6.25 -8.08
C PHE A 201 5.13 -7.14 -8.52
N TYR A 202 6.22 -7.07 -7.77
CA TYR A 202 7.38 -7.95 -7.91
C TYR A 202 7.43 -8.96 -6.76
N ARG A 203 7.47 -10.25 -7.10
CA ARG A 203 7.59 -11.36 -6.14
C ARG A 203 8.63 -12.35 -6.67
N GLU A 204 9.60 -12.71 -5.83
CA GLU A 204 10.66 -13.68 -6.15
C GLU A 204 11.43 -13.39 -7.46
N GLY A 205 11.53 -12.11 -7.84
CA GLY A 205 12.19 -11.69 -9.07
C GLY A 205 11.34 -11.76 -10.34
N ALA A 206 10.08 -12.19 -10.23
CA ALA A 206 9.09 -12.12 -11.30
C ALA A 206 8.18 -10.89 -11.13
N GLU A 207 7.85 -10.25 -12.25
CA GLU A 207 6.84 -9.20 -12.32
C GLU A 207 5.48 -9.84 -12.62
N TYR A 208 4.47 -9.48 -11.83
CA TYR A 208 3.08 -9.87 -12.02
C TYR A 208 2.29 -8.63 -12.41
N VAL A 209 1.62 -8.69 -13.56
CA VAL A 209 0.80 -7.60 -14.09
C VAL A 209 -0.66 -8.01 -14.05
N LEU A 210 -1.54 -7.07 -13.69
CA LEU A 210 -2.98 -7.30 -13.63
C LEU A 210 -3.52 -7.75 -14.99
N LEU A 211 -4.21 -8.89 -14.99
CA LEU A 211 -4.84 -9.48 -16.16
C LEU A 211 -6.35 -9.20 -16.17
N GLU A 212 -7.01 -9.41 -15.03
CA GLU A 212 -8.45 -9.17 -14.85
C GLU A 212 -8.78 -8.92 -13.38
N TYR A 213 -9.91 -8.27 -13.13
CA TYR A 213 -10.40 -7.97 -11.80
C TYR A 213 -11.91 -7.84 -11.80
N GLN A 214 -12.51 -7.94 -10.61
CA GLN A 214 -13.92 -7.65 -10.38
C GLN A 214 -14.08 -6.90 -9.07
N LEU A 215 -14.86 -5.82 -9.10
CA LEU A 215 -15.16 -4.98 -7.96
C LEU A 215 -16.67 -4.93 -7.75
N GLN A 216 -17.11 -4.91 -6.49
CA GLN A 216 -18.52 -4.84 -6.08
C GLN A 216 -18.95 -3.47 -5.56
#